data_AF-A0A822C977-F1
#
_entry.id   AF-A0A822C977-F1
#
_cell.length_a   1.000
_cell.length_b   1.000
_cell.length_c   1.000
_cell.angle_alpha   90.00
_cell.angle_beta   90.00
_cell.angle_gamma   90.00
#
_symmetry.space_group_name_H-M   'P 1'
#
loop_
_entity.id
_entity.type
_entity.pdbx_description
1 polymer ?
#
loop_
_entity_poly.entity_id
_entity_poly.type
_entity_poly.pdbx_seq_one_letter_code
_entity_poly.pdbx_strand_id
1 'polypeptide(L)'
;ELCQMILDSCAQQRSYERFFGLLGQRFCLLKKVYIECFEKIFQDQYEIVHRLENVKLRNVAKFFAHLLVTNAISWNVLHCIRLTEQDTTSSSRVYIKILFLELVEFLGLNQLNKRLTDSTLTEYIQGLFPRDKSENTRFSINFFTSIGLGGLTDELREFLTMNSIRMAH
;
A
#
# COMPACT_ATOMS: atom_id res chain seq x y z
N GLU A 1 -7.48 -13.77 -16.76
CA GLU A 1 -7.64 -15.04 -16.01
C GLU A 1 -6.34 -15.58 -15.44
N LEU A 2 -5.26 -15.76 -16.22
CA LEU A 2 -3.99 -16.29 -15.70
C LEU A 2 -3.42 -15.55 -14.48
N CYS A 3 -3.34 -14.21 -14.50
CA CYS A 3 -2.82 -13.43 -13.37
C CYS A 3 -3.65 -13.63 -12.09
N GLN A 4 -4.97 -13.76 -12.23
CA GLN A 4 -5.87 -14.04 -11.10
C GLN A 4 -5.59 -15.43 -10.53
N MET A 5 -5.43 -16.45 -11.38
CA MET A 5 -5.08 -17.80 -10.92
C MET A 5 -3.75 -17.85 -10.16
N ILE A 6 -2.74 -17.07 -10.61
CA ILE A 6 -1.46 -16.95 -9.90
C ILE A 6 -1.68 -16.35 -8.50
N LEU A 7 -2.46 -15.27 -8.40
CA LEU A 7 -2.75 -14.64 -7.13
C LEU A 7 -3.58 -15.55 -6.21
N ASP A 8 -4.61 -16.20 -6.72
CA ASP A 8 -5.45 -17.11 -5.95
C ASP A 8 -4.62 -18.28 -5.41
N SER A 9 -3.73 -18.83 -6.23
CA SER A 9 -2.81 -19.90 -5.81
C SER A 9 -1.85 -19.43 -4.70
N CYS A 10 -1.36 -18.18 -4.79
CA CYS A 10 -0.56 -17.55 -3.73
C CYS A 10 -1.37 -17.34 -2.45
N ALA A 11 -2.63 -16.89 -2.57
CA ALA A 11 -3.49 -16.60 -1.45
C ALA A 11 -3.85 -17.86 -0.64
N GLN A 12 -3.97 -19.02 -1.29
CA GLN A 12 -4.30 -20.30 -0.64
C GLN A 12 -3.11 -20.97 0.09
N GLN A 13 -1.88 -20.48 -0.09
CA GLN A 13 -0.73 -21.03 0.63
C GLN A 13 -0.82 -20.77 2.13
N ARG A 14 -0.28 -21.69 2.95
CA ARG A 14 -0.21 -21.52 4.41
C ARG A 14 0.65 -20.33 4.82
N SER A 15 1.66 -20.02 4.03
CA SER A 15 2.58 -18.89 4.19
C SER A 15 2.94 -18.32 2.83
N TYR A 16 3.30 -17.03 2.78
CA TYR A 16 3.75 -16.41 1.55
C TYR A 16 5.04 -17.06 1.04
N GLU A 17 5.02 -17.51 -0.21
CA GLU A 17 6.20 -18.01 -0.90
C GLU A 17 6.67 -17.00 -1.94
N ARG A 18 7.94 -16.58 -1.83
CA ARG A 18 8.57 -15.62 -2.75
C ARG A 18 8.48 -16.03 -4.22
N PHE A 19 8.34 -17.33 -4.49
CA PHE A 19 8.10 -17.88 -5.82
C PHE A 19 6.97 -17.16 -6.56
N PHE A 20 5.84 -16.87 -5.91
CA PHE A 20 4.72 -16.20 -6.56
C PHE A 20 5.03 -14.77 -6.98
N GLY A 21 5.68 -13.98 -6.12
CA GLY A 21 6.14 -12.62 -6.46
C GLY A 21 7.11 -12.62 -7.65
N LEU A 22 8.07 -13.55 -7.67
CA LEU A 22 8.99 -13.73 -8.79
C LEU A 22 8.27 -14.14 -10.09
N LEU A 23 7.29 -15.03 -9.99
CA LEU A 23 6.50 -15.46 -11.14
C LEU A 23 5.69 -14.29 -11.72
N GLY A 24 4.97 -13.55 -10.88
CA GLY A 24 4.23 -12.34 -11.28
C GLY A 24 5.13 -11.31 -11.94
N GLN A 25 6.29 -11.02 -11.33
CA GLN A 25 7.31 -10.13 -11.89
C GLN A 25 7.77 -10.59 -13.28
N ARG A 26 8.04 -11.89 -13.47
CA ARG A 26 8.45 -12.43 -14.77
C ARG A 26 7.38 -12.20 -15.83
N PHE A 27 6.11 -12.41 -15.52
CA PHE A 27 5.02 -12.11 -16.45
C PHE A 27 4.96 -10.62 -16.82
N CYS A 28 5.09 -9.72 -15.84
CA CYS A 28 5.14 -8.28 -16.10
C CYS A 28 6.27 -7.89 -17.07
N LEU A 29 7.45 -8.52 -16.96
CA LEU A 29 8.58 -8.28 -17.86
C LEU A 29 8.36 -8.82 -19.28
N LEU A 30 7.47 -9.80 -19.46
CA LEU A 30 7.22 -10.41 -20.77
C LEU A 30 6.34 -9.53 -21.66
N LYS A 31 5.23 -9.02 -21.13
CA LYS A 31 4.27 -8.21 -21.89
C LYS A 31 3.51 -7.23 -20.98
N LYS A 32 3.28 -6.01 -21.51
CA LYS A 32 2.52 -4.94 -20.83
C LYS A 32 1.13 -5.36 -20.36
N VAL A 33 0.46 -6.26 -21.10
CA VAL A 33 -0.87 -6.78 -20.73
C VAL A 33 -0.89 -7.43 -19.34
N TYR A 34 0.21 -8.03 -18.89
CA TYR A 34 0.29 -8.62 -17.55
C TYR A 34 0.44 -7.56 -16.46
N ILE A 35 1.14 -6.46 -16.75
CA ILE A 35 1.25 -5.30 -15.86
C ILE A 35 -0.16 -4.75 -15.61
N GLU A 36 -0.87 -4.39 -16.67
CA GLU A 36 -2.24 -3.85 -16.61
C GLU A 36 -3.19 -4.81 -15.88
N CYS A 37 -3.03 -6.12 -16.09
CA CYS A 37 -3.84 -7.13 -15.42
C CYS A 37 -3.55 -7.17 -13.91
N PHE A 38 -2.29 -7.19 -13.46
CA PHE A 38 -1.96 -7.17 -12.04
C PHE A 38 -2.32 -5.83 -11.37
N GLU A 39 -2.20 -4.70 -12.07
CA GLU A 39 -2.63 -3.39 -11.57
C GLU A 39 -4.15 -3.33 -11.36
N LYS A 40 -4.92 -3.92 -12.28
CA LYS A 40 -6.37 -4.07 -12.10
C LYS A 40 -6.69 -5.00 -10.94
N ILE A 41 -6.02 -6.16 -10.85
CA ILE A 41 -6.24 -7.11 -9.76
C ILE A 41 -5.91 -6.47 -8.41
N PHE A 42 -4.88 -5.62 -8.30
CA PHE A 42 -4.58 -4.90 -7.06
C PHE A 42 -5.82 -4.11 -6.57
N GLN A 43 -6.42 -3.33 -7.47
CA GLN A 43 -7.59 -2.51 -7.16
C GLN A 43 -8.80 -3.37 -6.80
N ASP A 44 -9.12 -4.36 -7.65
CA ASP A 44 -10.25 -5.27 -7.44
C ASP A 44 -10.10 -6.05 -6.10
N GLN A 45 -8.89 -6.44 -5.72
CA GLN A 45 -8.60 -7.14 -4.46
C GLN A 45 -8.69 -6.23 -3.24
N TYR A 46 -8.23 -4.97 -3.36
CA TYR A 46 -8.34 -4.01 -2.26
C TYR A 46 -9.80 -3.69 -1.94
N GLU A 47 -10.67 -3.58 -2.94
CA GLU A 47 -12.11 -3.34 -2.76
C GLU A 47 -12.79 -4.46 -1.92
N ILE A 48 -12.41 -5.71 -2.17
CA ILE A 48 -12.97 -6.88 -1.46
C ILE A 48 -12.11 -7.36 -0.29
N VAL A 49 -11.09 -6.59 0.12
CA VAL A 49 -10.09 -7.01 1.13
C VAL A 49 -10.73 -7.41 2.47
N HIS A 50 -11.88 -6.81 2.80
CA HIS A 50 -12.66 -7.11 3.99
C HIS A 50 -13.22 -8.54 4.03
N ARG A 51 -13.28 -9.22 2.89
CA ARG A 51 -13.75 -10.61 2.75
C ARG A 51 -12.63 -11.64 2.87
N LEU A 52 -11.38 -11.20 2.88
CA LEU A 52 -10.22 -12.09 2.94
C LEU A 52 -9.91 -12.47 4.38
N GLU A 53 -9.63 -13.75 4.58
CA GLU A 53 -9.12 -14.29 5.85
C GLU A 53 -7.67 -13.85 6.10
N ASN A 54 -7.23 -13.88 7.36
CA ASN A 54 -5.92 -13.37 7.79
C ASN A 54 -4.72 -13.90 7.00
N VAL A 55 -4.72 -15.19 6.62
CA VAL A 55 -3.62 -15.78 5.83
C VAL A 55 -3.63 -15.25 4.40
N LYS A 56 -4.81 -15.18 3.77
CA LYS A 56 -4.99 -14.64 2.41
C LYS A 56 -4.57 -13.18 2.36
N LEU A 57 -5.02 -12.37 3.32
CA LEU A 57 -4.61 -10.96 3.47
C LEU A 57 -3.09 -10.82 3.46
N ARG A 58 -2.40 -11.62 4.27
CA ARG A 58 -0.93 -11.59 4.36
C ARG A 58 -0.28 -11.94 3.04
N ASN A 59 -0.69 -13.03 2.40
CA ASN A 59 -0.06 -13.50 1.17
C ASN A 59 -0.30 -12.54 0.00
N VAL A 60 -1.52 -12.02 -0.15
CA VAL A 60 -1.86 -11.04 -1.19
C VAL A 60 -1.09 -9.74 -0.98
N ALA A 61 -1.01 -9.22 0.26
CA ALA A 61 -0.25 -8.01 0.55
C ALA A 61 1.25 -8.17 0.23
N LYS A 62 1.86 -9.29 0.64
CA LYS A 62 3.28 -9.58 0.35
C LYS A 62 3.56 -9.78 -1.14
N PHE A 63 2.63 -10.42 -1.86
CA PHE A 63 2.72 -10.56 -3.32
C PHE A 63 2.79 -9.18 -4.00
N PHE A 64 1.89 -8.27 -3.66
CA PHE A 64 1.87 -6.94 -4.26
C PHE A 64 3.01 -6.04 -3.80
N ALA A 65 3.47 -6.18 -2.55
CA ALA A 65 4.69 -5.53 -2.09
C ALA A 65 5.88 -5.91 -2.98
N HIS A 66 6.05 -7.21 -3.30
CA HIS A 66 7.11 -7.67 -4.20
C HIS A 66 6.99 -7.01 -5.59
N LEU A 67 5.79 -6.97 -6.17
CA LEU A 67 5.60 -6.36 -7.49
C LEU A 67 5.90 -4.85 -7.50
N LEU A 68 5.55 -4.12 -6.43
CA LEU A 68 5.84 -2.70 -6.29
C LEU A 68 7.35 -2.43 -6.13
N VAL A 69 8.01 -3.14 -5.23
CA VAL A 69 9.46 -3.01 -4.96
C VAL A 69 10.29 -3.28 -6.21
N THR A 70 9.89 -4.28 -7.00
CA THR A 70 10.59 -4.67 -8.22
C THR A 70 10.22 -3.81 -9.44
N ASN A 71 9.34 -2.82 -9.27
CA ASN A 71 8.76 -1.99 -10.34
C ASN A 71 8.10 -2.85 -11.45
N ALA A 72 7.56 -4.02 -11.08
CA ALA A 72 6.82 -4.88 -11.99
C ALA A 72 5.42 -4.33 -12.29
N ILE A 73 4.88 -3.54 -11.37
CA ILE A 73 3.66 -2.74 -11.54
C ILE A 73 3.93 -1.30 -11.08
N SER A 74 3.12 -0.36 -11.57
CA SER A 74 3.22 1.04 -11.17
C SER A 74 2.77 1.22 -9.72
N TRP A 75 3.44 2.15 -9.01
CA TRP A 75 3.02 2.60 -7.68
C TRP A 75 1.70 3.38 -7.71
N ASN A 76 1.25 3.79 -8.90
CA ASN A 76 -0.03 4.47 -9.08
C ASN A 76 -1.21 3.65 -8.56
N VAL A 77 -1.10 2.32 -8.52
CA VAL A 77 -2.15 1.43 -7.98
C VAL A 77 -2.55 1.76 -6.54
N LEU A 78 -1.70 2.43 -5.78
CA LEU A 78 -2.00 2.87 -4.41
C LEU A 78 -3.12 3.92 -4.33
N HIS A 79 -3.55 4.51 -5.45
CA HIS A 79 -4.61 5.53 -5.50
C HIS A 79 -5.94 5.06 -4.92
N CYS A 80 -6.20 3.74 -4.96
CA CYS A 80 -7.45 3.17 -4.46
C CYS A 80 -7.49 3.13 -2.92
N ILE A 81 -6.37 3.36 -2.23
CA ILE A 81 -6.28 3.29 -0.77
C ILE A 81 -6.62 4.65 -0.16
N ARG A 82 -7.67 4.68 0.67
CA ARG A 82 -8.06 5.84 1.48
C ARG A 82 -7.92 5.48 2.96
N LEU A 83 -6.82 5.90 3.59
CA LEU A 83 -6.51 5.63 4.99
C LEU A 83 -7.18 6.68 5.90
N THR A 84 -8.49 6.53 6.05
CA THR A 84 -9.32 7.31 6.97
C THR A 84 -10.09 6.37 7.90
N GLU A 85 -10.64 6.90 8.98
CA GLU A 85 -11.48 6.12 9.88
C GLU A 85 -12.75 5.60 9.19
N GLN A 86 -13.31 6.38 8.26
CA GLN A 86 -14.56 6.07 7.56
C GLN A 86 -14.36 5.10 6.40
N ASP A 87 -13.27 5.24 5.65
CA ASP A 87 -13.04 4.48 4.41
C ASP A 87 -12.26 3.18 4.63
N THR A 88 -11.80 2.90 5.86
CA THR A 88 -11.06 1.65 6.16
C THR A 88 -11.77 0.74 7.14
N THR A 89 -11.79 -0.55 6.81
CA THR A 89 -12.16 -1.61 7.74
C THR A 89 -10.94 -2.11 8.53
N SER A 90 -11.15 -2.92 9.56
CA SER A 90 -10.05 -3.59 10.27
C SER A 90 -9.18 -4.45 9.33
N SER A 91 -9.78 -5.18 8.38
CA SER A 91 -9.04 -5.96 7.38
C SER A 91 -8.26 -5.08 6.42
N SER A 92 -8.81 -3.94 6.00
CA SER A 92 -8.11 -2.96 5.16
C SER A 92 -6.85 -2.45 5.86
N ARG A 93 -6.97 -2.10 7.15
CA ARG A 93 -5.85 -1.66 7.98
C ARG A 93 -4.79 -2.75 8.17
N VAL A 94 -5.19 -4.00 8.36
CA VAL A 94 -4.27 -5.14 8.42
C VAL A 94 -3.55 -5.35 7.10
N TYR A 95 -4.26 -5.24 5.97
CA TYR A 95 -3.66 -5.32 4.63
C TYR A 95 -2.60 -4.24 4.41
N ILE A 96 -2.94 -2.97 4.65
CA ILE A 96 -2.02 -1.83 4.50
C ILE A 96 -0.82 -1.99 5.42
N LYS A 97 -1.04 -2.43 6.67
CA LYS A 97 0.04 -2.72 7.62
C LYS A 97 1.02 -3.74 7.04
N ILE A 98 0.53 -4.88 6.55
CA ILE A 98 1.40 -5.93 6.02
C ILE A 98 2.11 -5.45 4.75
N LEU A 99 1.39 -4.78 3.85
CA LEU A 99 1.95 -4.21 2.62
C LEU A 99 3.14 -3.28 2.93
N PHE A 100 2.95 -2.29 3.81
CA PHE A 100 4.00 -1.31 4.11
C PHE A 100 5.14 -1.87 4.95
N LEU A 101 4.87 -2.81 5.86
CA LEU A 101 5.95 -3.50 6.57
C LEU A 101 6.82 -4.30 5.60
N GLU A 102 6.23 -4.98 4.62
CA GLU A 102 6.97 -5.70 3.59
C GLU A 102 7.76 -4.75 2.69
N LEU A 103 7.17 -3.62 2.27
CA LEU A 103 7.86 -2.59 1.47
C LEU A 103 9.12 -2.06 2.21
N VAL A 104 9.01 -1.83 3.52
CA VAL A 104 10.14 -1.39 4.36
C VAL A 104 11.16 -2.50 4.54
N GLU A 105 10.74 -3.77 4.67
CA GLU A 105 11.66 -4.91 4.76
C GLU A 105 12.55 -5.00 3.51
N PHE A 106 11.99 -4.72 2.32
CA PHE A 106 12.75 -4.75 1.06
C PHE A 106 13.58 -3.49 0.78
N LEU A 107 13.05 -2.30 1.03
CA LEU A 107 13.68 -1.03 0.62
C LEU A 107 14.45 -0.33 1.75
N GLY A 108 14.05 -0.58 3.00
CA GLY A 108 14.37 0.26 4.15
C GLY A 108 13.52 1.53 4.20
N LEU A 109 13.35 2.06 5.41
CA LEU A 109 12.48 3.21 5.69
C LEU A 109 12.86 4.46 4.87
N ASN A 110 14.15 4.77 4.79
CA ASN A 110 14.64 5.98 4.10
C ASN A 110 14.36 5.95 2.59
N GLN A 111 14.56 4.80 1.93
CA GLN A 111 14.30 4.68 0.50
C GLN A 111 12.81 4.69 0.20
N LEU A 112 12.01 4.03 1.04
CA LEU A 112 10.56 4.10 0.92
C LEU A 112 10.05 5.54 1.09
N ASN A 113 10.55 6.27 2.09
CA ASN A 113 10.16 7.66 2.31
C ASN A 113 10.51 8.53 1.10
N LYS A 114 11.74 8.44 0.59
CA LYS A 114 12.17 9.17 -0.62
C LYS A 114 11.27 8.88 -1.83
N ARG A 115 10.78 7.64 -1.94
CA ARG A 115 9.87 7.27 -3.03
C ARG A 115 8.49 7.86 -2.82
N LEU A 116 7.95 7.79 -1.61
CA LEU A 116 6.62 8.33 -1.31
C LEU A 116 6.58 9.86 -1.34
N THR A 117 7.71 10.55 -1.16
CA THR A 117 7.79 12.01 -1.31
C THR A 117 8.10 12.45 -2.74
N ASP A 118 8.16 11.53 -3.70
CA ASP A 118 8.30 11.87 -5.12
C ASP A 118 7.05 12.62 -5.61
N SER A 119 7.26 13.80 -6.18
CA SER A 119 6.20 14.63 -6.77
C SER A 119 5.31 13.88 -7.77
N THR A 120 5.86 12.91 -8.51
CA THR A 120 5.13 12.11 -9.50
C THR A 120 4.15 11.12 -8.88
N LEU A 121 4.36 10.74 -7.62
CA LEU A 121 3.47 9.84 -6.88
C LEU A 121 2.46 10.56 -6.00
N THR A 122 2.63 11.87 -5.79
CA THR A 122 1.85 12.65 -4.83
C THR A 122 0.34 12.47 -5.02
N GLU A 123 -0.17 12.51 -6.25
CA GLU A 123 -1.60 12.35 -6.55
C GLU A 123 -2.14 10.94 -6.25
N TYR A 124 -1.31 9.91 -6.39
CA TYR A 124 -1.69 8.51 -6.21
C TYR A 124 -1.58 8.02 -4.76
N ILE A 125 -1.00 8.83 -3.86
CA ILE A 125 -0.84 8.47 -2.44
C ILE A 125 -1.60 9.42 -1.51
N GLN A 126 -2.35 10.38 -2.03
CA GLN A 126 -3.10 11.35 -1.20
C GLN A 126 -4.04 10.65 -0.21
N GLY A 127 -4.63 9.53 -0.61
CA GLY A 127 -5.49 8.74 0.27
C GLY A 127 -4.74 8.07 1.42
N LEU A 128 -3.45 7.74 1.26
CA LEU A 128 -2.59 7.23 2.34
C LEU A 128 -2.11 8.35 3.26
N PHE A 129 -1.87 9.53 2.71
CA PHE A 129 -1.36 10.72 3.42
C PHE A 129 -2.32 11.90 3.31
N PRO A 130 -3.54 11.81 3.87
CA PRO A 130 -4.58 12.82 3.69
C PRO A 130 -4.21 14.15 4.36
N ARG A 131 -4.45 15.25 3.63
CA ARG A 131 -4.27 16.65 4.06
C ARG A 131 -5.56 17.46 3.99
N ASP A 132 -6.71 16.78 3.97
CA ASP A 132 -8.03 17.38 3.82
C ASP A 132 -8.64 17.82 5.16
N LYS A 133 -8.82 16.88 6.10
CA LYS A 133 -9.34 17.11 7.45
C LYS A 133 -8.28 16.74 8.47
N SER A 134 -8.17 17.54 9.54
CA SER A 134 -7.20 17.28 10.62
C SER A 134 -7.38 15.91 11.27
N GLU A 135 -8.61 15.41 11.36
CA GLU A 135 -8.94 14.05 11.84
C GLU A 135 -8.34 12.96 10.95
N ASN A 136 -8.52 13.05 9.63
CA ASN A 136 -7.96 12.11 8.66
C ASN A 136 -6.43 12.12 8.71
N THR A 137 -5.81 13.30 8.76
CA THR A 137 -4.36 13.43 8.89
C THR A 137 -3.85 12.78 10.17
N ARG A 138 -4.50 13.04 11.32
CA ARG A 138 -4.14 12.41 12.60
C ARG A 138 -4.31 10.90 12.56
N PHE A 139 -5.37 10.40 11.92
CA PHE A 139 -5.61 8.98 11.77
C PHE A 139 -4.47 8.29 11.01
N SER A 140 -4.04 8.85 9.87
CA SER A 140 -2.90 8.31 9.10
C SER A 140 -1.60 8.35 9.89
N ILE A 141 -1.28 9.48 10.56
CA ILE A 141 -0.11 9.60 11.44
C ILE A 141 -0.12 8.51 12.53
N ASN A 142 -1.25 8.34 13.22
CA ASN A 142 -1.40 7.36 14.29
C ASN A 142 -1.26 5.93 13.76
N PHE A 143 -1.87 5.63 12.61
CA PHE A 143 -1.77 4.33 11.97
C PHE A 143 -0.31 3.96 11.68
N PHE A 144 0.42 4.80 10.93
CA PHE A 144 1.82 4.52 10.58
C PHE A 144 2.73 4.48 11.81
N THR A 145 2.49 5.33 12.80
CA THR A 145 3.22 5.29 14.08
C THR A 145 2.98 3.98 14.83
N SER A 146 1.73 3.50 14.89
CA SER A 146 1.36 2.26 15.60
C SER A 146 1.98 1.00 14.99
N ILE A 147 2.35 1.04 13.72
CA ILE A 147 3.00 -0.07 13.01
C ILE A 147 4.53 0.11 12.93
N GLY A 148 5.09 1.13 13.60
CA GLY A 148 6.54 1.36 13.65
C GLY A 148 7.11 2.13 12.45
N LEU A 149 6.26 2.71 11.60
CA LEU A 149 6.63 3.42 10.37
C LEU A 149 6.38 4.93 10.47
N GLY A 150 6.49 5.50 11.67
CA GLY A 150 6.18 6.92 11.93
C GLY A 150 6.94 7.92 11.05
N GLY A 151 8.17 7.59 10.64
CA GLY A 151 8.99 8.44 9.77
C GLY A 151 8.46 8.61 8.34
N LEU A 152 7.42 7.85 7.93
CA LEU A 152 6.71 8.10 6.68
C LEU A 152 5.72 9.28 6.77
N THR A 153 5.52 9.85 7.95
CA THR A 153 4.46 10.84 8.22
C THR A 153 4.98 12.19 8.66
N ASP A 154 6.28 12.46 8.48
CA ASP A 154 6.91 13.71 8.91
C ASP A 154 6.25 14.94 8.26
N GLU A 155 6.02 14.92 6.95
CA GLU A 155 5.33 16.02 6.25
C GLU A 155 3.88 16.23 6.75
N LEU A 156 3.18 15.17 7.18
CA LEU A 156 1.83 15.32 7.75
C LEU A 156 1.86 15.97 9.14
N ARG A 157 2.89 15.67 9.94
CA ARG A 157 3.09 16.30 11.26
C ARG A 157 3.40 17.78 11.12
N GLU A 158 4.23 18.15 10.15
CA GLU A 158 4.50 19.54 9.80
C GLU A 158 3.23 20.26 9.34
N PHE A 159 2.46 19.65 8.44
CA PHE A 159 1.18 20.20 7.97
C PHE A 159 0.19 20.49 9.12
N LEU A 160 0.05 19.57 10.08
CA LEU A 160 -0.80 19.78 11.25
C LEU A 160 -0.31 20.93 12.14
N THR A 161 1.01 21.00 12.37
CA THR A 161 1.63 22.06 13.16
C THR A 161 1.37 23.42 12.52
N MET A 162 1.62 23.56 11.21
CA MET A 162 1.40 24.82 10.49
C MET A 162 -0.07 25.27 10.50
N ASN A 163 -1.02 24.34 10.31
CA ASN A 163 -2.44 24.68 10.36
C ASN A 163 -2.89 25.09 11.77
N SER A 164 -2.33 24.49 12.82
CA SER A 164 -2.64 24.89 14.20
C SER A 164 -2.16 26.32 14.51
N ILE A 165 -0.98 26.70 14.00
CA ILE A 165 -0.44 28.06 14.14
C ILE A 165 -1.31 29.06 13.37
N ARG A 166 -1.73 28.72 12.14
CA ARG A 166 -2.60 29.59 11.32
C ARG A 166 -3.97 29.85 11.92
N MET A 167 -4.53 28.93 12.71
CA MET A 167 -5.82 29.14 13.39
C MET A 167 -5.70 29.87 14.73
N ALA A 168 -4.49 29.98 15.29
CA ALA A 168 -4.23 30.70 16.54
C ALA A 168 -4.01 32.21 16.33
N HIS A 169 -3.90 32.65 15.08
CA HIS A 169 -3.77 34.04 14.64
C HIS A 169 -5.00 34.47 13.86
#